data_AF-A0A2N5XE35-F1
#
_entry.id   AF-A0A2N5XE35-F1
#
_cell.length_a   1.000
_cell.length_b   1.000
_cell.length_c   1.000
_cell.angle_alpha   90.00
_cell.angle_beta   90.00
_cell.angle_gamma   90.00
#
_symmetry.space_group_name_H-M   'P 1'
#
loop_
_entity.id
_entity.type
_entity.pdbx_description
1 polymer ?
#
loop_
_entity_poly.entity_id
_entity_poly.type
_entity_poly.pdbx_seq_one_letter_code
_entity_poly.pdbx_strand_id
1 'polypeptide(L)' 'MAAARMAAAVLVTWAALIVLLLAPSPLPEQWRYHIHSPASVGLWLLAMFVAPVVVCTVKWPWIKSGGR' A
#
# COMPACT_ATOMS: atom_id res chain seq x y z
N MET A 1 -15.70 15.59 -2.59
CA MET A 1 -15.79 14.63 -1.46
C MET A 1 -15.12 13.29 -1.73
N ALA A 2 -15.32 12.64 -2.89
CA ALA A 2 -14.68 11.35 -3.20
C ALA A 2 -13.14 11.37 -3.22
N ALA A 3 -12.53 12.42 -3.80
CA ALA A 3 -11.08 12.57 -3.85
C ALA A 3 -10.42 12.69 -2.47
N ALA A 4 -11.05 13.41 -1.54
CA ALA A 4 -10.58 13.54 -0.16
C ALA A 4 -10.65 12.20 0.60
N ARG A 5 -11.72 11.40 0.37
CA ARG A 5 -11.82 10.04 0.95
C ARG A 5 -10.78 9.09 0.37
N MET A 6 -10.48 9.18 -0.92
CA MET A 6 -9.41 8.38 -1.54
C MET A 6 -8.03 8.76 -0.99
N ALA A 7 -7.73 10.06 -0.89
CA ALA A 7 -6.47 10.52 -0.30
C ALA A 7 -6.32 10.05 1.16
N ALA A 8 -7.39 10.16 1.96
CA ALA A 8 -7.40 9.67 3.33
C ALA A 8 -7.20 8.14 3.41
N ALA A 9 -7.86 7.37 2.55
CA ALA A 9 -7.69 5.92 2.51
C ALA A 9 -6.25 5.53 2.17
N VAL A 10 -5.66 6.17 1.16
CA VAL A 10 -4.25 5.96 0.80
C VAL A 10 -3.34 6.28 1.98
N LEU A 11 -3.47 7.46 2.59
CA LEU A 11 -2.64 7.87 3.73
C LEU A 11 -2.75 6.92 4.93
N VAL A 12 -3.96 6.45 5.23
CA VAL A 12 -4.20 5.48 6.32
C VAL A 12 -3.57 4.12 6.01
N THR A 13 -3.72 3.64 4.77
CA THR A 13 -3.07 2.38 4.35
C THR A 13 -1.55 2.50 4.43
N TRP A 14 -0.98 3.63 4.01
CA TRP A 14 0.45 3.89 4.14
C TRP A 14 0.92 3.92 5.59
N ALA A 15 0.22 4.62 6.47
CA ALA A 15 0.55 4.68 7.89
C ALA A 15 0.49 3.30 8.55
N ALA A 16 -0.55 2.51 8.29
CA ALA A 16 -0.69 1.16 8.85
C ALA A 16 0.46 0.23 8.40
N LEU A 17 0.82 0.31 7.12
CA LEU A 17 1.90 -0.49 6.54
C LEU A 17 3.28 -0.08 7.09
N ILE A 18 3.53 1.21 7.30
CA ILE A 18 4.77 1.72 7.94
C ILE A 18 4.86 1.26 9.40
N VAL A 19 3.76 1.31 10.16
CA VAL A 19 3.70 0.84 11.55
C VAL A 19 4.01 -0.66 11.62
N LEU A 20 3.49 -1.46 10.69
CA LEU A 20 3.76 -2.89 10.61
C LEU A 20 5.25 -3.17 10.35
N LEU A 21 5.94 -2.30 9.59
CA LEU A 21 7.36 -2.39 9.32
C LEU A 21 8.21 -2.03 10.55
N LEU A 22 7.78 -1.03 11.33
CA LEU A 22 8.48 -0.51 12.52
C LEU A 22 8.30 -1.39 13.76
N ALA A 23 7.21 -2.16 13.83
CA ALA A 23 6.93 -3.08 14.93
C ALA A 23 7.01 -4.55 14.46
N PRO A 24 8.22 -5.10 14.23
CA PRO A 24 8.41 -6.49 13.77
C PRO A 24 8.15 -7.52 14.88
N SER A 25 7.68 -7.10 16.06
CA SER A 25 7.71 -7.85 17.31
C SER A 25 6.81 -9.11 17.37
N PRO A 26 5.75 -9.30 16.56
CA PRO A 26 4.98 -10.55 16.60
C PRO A 26 5.44 -11.59 15.55
N LEU A 27 6.44 -11.29 14.72
CA LEU A 27 6.84 -12.18 13.62
C LEU A 27 7.94 -13.18 14.06
N PRO A 28 7.75 -14.49 13.80
CA PRO A 28 8.76 -15.51 14.10
C PRO A 28 10.09 -15.20 13.40
N GLU A 29 11.23 -15.42 14.06
CA GLU A 29 12.56 -15.02 13.58
C GLU A 29 12.90 -15.52 12.17
N GLN A 30 12.41 -16.71 11.81
CA GLN A 30 12.55 -17.29 10.47
C GLN A 30 11.92 -16.44 9.34
N TRP A 31 10.92 -15.61 9.64
CA TRP A 31 10.28 -14.70 8.67
C TRP A 31 10.94 -13.32 8.62
N ARG A 32 11.65 -12.91 9.67
CA ARG A 32 12.32 -11.59 9.73
C ARG A 32 13.34 -11.42 8.60
N TYR A 33 14.05 -12.49 8.23
CA TYR A 33 15.07 -12.43 7.17
C TYR A 33 14.45 -12.25 5.77
N HIS A 34 13.29 -12.86 5.50
CA HIS A 34 12.60 -12.73 4.21
C HIS A 34 11.81 -11.41 4.10
N ILE A 35 11.30 -10.90 5.22
CA ILE A 35 10.57 -9.63 5.28
C ILE A 35 11.53 -8.43 5.23
N HIS A 36 12.70 -8.52 5.86
CA HIS A 36 13.71 -7.45 5.87
C HIS A 36 14.84 -7.62 4.85
N SER A 37 14.76 -8.60 3.96
CA SER A 37 15.67 -8.65 2.81
C SER A 37 15.56 -7.33 2.02
N PRO A 38 16.69 -6.67 1.67
CA PRO A 38 16.67 -5.39 0.95
C PRO A 38 15.85 -5.47 -0.35
N ALA A 39 15.83 -6.64 -0.99
CA ALA A 39 15.02 -6.89 -2.19
C ALA A 39 13.52 -6.93 -1.88
N SER A 40 13.12 -7.54 -0.76
CA SER A 40 11.72 -7.63 -0.32
C SER A 40 11.17 -6.26 0.09
N VAL A 41 11.96 -5.49 0.85
CA VAL A 41 11.63 -4.10 1.21
C VAL A 41 11.56 -3.21 -0.04
N GLY A 42 12.48 -3.39 -1.00
CA GLY A 42 12.47 -2.68 -2.27
C GLY A 42 11.26 -3.01 -3.14
N LEU A 43 10.90 -4.30 -3.26
CA LEU A 43 9.69 -4.74 -3.96
C LEU A 43 8.42 -4.22 -3.28
N TRP A 44 8.40 -4.19 -1.95
CA TRP A 44 7.28 -3.70 -1.19
C TRP A 44 7.09 -2.18 -1.36
N LEU A 45 8.17 -1.40 -1.27
CA LEU A 45 8.15 0.04 -1.58
C LEU A 45 7.69 0.29 -3.02
N LEU A 46 8.23 -0.47 -3.99
CA LEU A 46 7.85 -0.35 -5.39
C LEU A 46 6.36 -0.68 -5.62
N ALA A 47 5.86 -1.74 -4.99
CA ALA A 47 4.44 -2.07 -5.00
C ALA A 47 3.59 -0.95 -4.37
N MET A 48 4.07 -0.34 -3.28
CA MET A 48 3.42 0.77 -2.60
C MET A 48 3.27 2.01 -3.50
N PHE A 49 4.26 2.29 -4.35
CA PHE A 49 4.19 3.39 -5.33
C PHE A 49 3.38 3.06 -6.58
N VAL A 50 3.51 1.83 -7.09
CA VAL A 50 2.90 1.43 -8.37
C VAL A 50 1.43 1.05 -8.20
N ALA A 51 1.06 0.36 -7.12
CA ALA A 51 -0.30 -0.13 -6.92
C ALA A 51 -1.37 0.99 -6.89
N PRO A 52 -1.17 2.15 -6.23
CA PRO A 52 -2.14 3.25 -6.27
C PRO A 52 -2.33 3.80 -7.67
N VAL A 53 -1.25 3.95 -8.45
CA VAL A 53 -1.32 4.44 -9.84
C VAL A 53 -2.09 3.45 -10.69
N VAL A 54 -1.74 2.17 -10.63
CA VAL A 54 -2.41 1.10 -11.39
C VAL A 54 -3.89 1.01 -11.03
N VAL A 55 -4.24 1.02 -9.73
CA VAL A 55 -5.63 0.97 -9.28
C VAL A 55 -6.41 2.19 -9.76
N CYS A 56 -5.85 3.40 -9.63
CA CYS A 56 -6.48 4.62 -10.12
C CYS A 56 -6.68 4.60 -11.63
N THR A 57 -5.71 4.10 -12.41
CA THR A 57 -5.81 3.97 -13.87
C THR A 57 -6.84 2.93 -14.28
N VAL A 58 -6.81 1.73 -13.70
CA VAL A 58 -7.75 0.64 -14.03
C VAL A 58 -9.17 1.01 -13.63
N LYS A 59 -9.35 1.63 -12.46
CA LYS A 59 -10.66 2.09 -11.98
C LYS A 59 -11.05 3.45 -12.55
N TRP A 60 -10.20 4.11 -13.33
CA TRP A 60 -10.46 5.44 -13.90
C TRP A 60 -11.81 5.54 -14.62
N PRO A 61 -12.23 4.57 -15.46
CA PRO A 61 -13.53 4.63 -16.11
C PRO A 61 -14.69 4.62 -15.12
N TRP A 62 -14.60 3.81 -14.05
CA TRP A 62 -15.59 3.76 -12.98
C TRP A 62 -15.58 5.04 -12.12
N ILE A 63 -14.39 5.57 -11.82
CA ILE A 63 -14.22 6.86 -11.12
C ILE A 63 -14.87 7.99 -11.92
N LYS A 64 -14.74 7.96 -13.26
CA LYS A 64 -15.30 8.97 -14.16
C LYS A 64 -16.80 8.79 -14.39
N SER A 65 -17.29 7.54 -14.44
CA SER A 65 -18.70 7.25 -14.74
C SER A 65 -19.60 7.24 -13.51
N GLY A 66 -19.03 7.13 -12.30
CA GLY A 66 -19.76 7.21 -11.04
C GLY A 66 -20.69 6.03 -10.75
N GLY A 67 -20.53 4.89 -11.44
CA GLY A 67 -21.38 3.72 -11.27
C GLY A 67 -22.79 3.93 -11.82
N ARG A 68 -22.91 4.22 -13.12
CA ARG A 68 -24.12 3.96 -13.89
C ARG A 68 -24.16 2.52 -14.36
#